data_AF-K1YK65-F1
#
_entry.id   AF-K1YK65-F1
#
_cell.length_a   1.000
_cell.length_b   1.000
_cell.length_c   1.000
_cell.angle_alpha   90.00
_cell.angle_beta   90.00
_cell.angle_gamma   90.00
#
_symmetry.space_group_name_H-M   'P 1'
#
loop_
_entity.id
_entity.type
_entity.pdbx_description
1 polymer ?
#
loop_
_entity_poly.entity_id
_entity_poly.type
_entity_poly.pdbx_seq_one_letter_code
_entity_poly.pdbx_strand_id
1 'polypeptide(L)'
;MSGPLTFYDLPKTTNFLIRIFYLLMFGIYIVTRYIFRASSVLQGGNAVIRRSALEKIGGYNVDFKFYGDDTDLAHRLAKIGEVKFSFDMQAHTSGRRLTVEGKYKMASRYFINYLWTVLFGKPFTEHSIDVRHNQPSK
;
A
#
# COMPACT_ATOMS: atom_id res chain seq x y z
N MET A 1 -6.68 10.58 0.57
CA MET A 1 -6.80 10.07 -0.83
C MET A 1 -5.50 9.40 -1.20
N SER A 2 -5.54 8.43 -2.11
CA SER A 2 -4.37 7.67 -2.55
C SER A 2 -4.59 7.17 -3.99
N GLY A 3 -3.54 6.68 -4.62
CA GLY A 3 -3.61 6.13 -5.97
C GLY A 3 -2.41 5.25 -6.31
N PRO A 4 -2.35 4.76 -7.56
CA PRO A 4 -1.36 3.78 -7.98
C PRO A 4 0.04 4.38 -8.13
N LEU A 5 1.05 3.50 -8.10
CA LEU A 5 2.42 3.82 -8.48
C LEU A 5 2.70 3.34 -9.91
N THR A 6 3.56 4.05 -10.61
CA THR A 6 4.12 3.63 -11.91
C THR A 6 5.62 3.85 -11.92
N PHE A 7 6.34 2.93 -12.55
CA PHE A 7 7.80 2.86 -12.43
C PHE A 7 8.47 3.31 -13.72
N TYR A 8 9.26 4.38 -13.67
CA TYR A 8 9.87 4.98 -14.87
C TYR A 8 11.12 4.23 -15.36
N ASP A 9 11.74 3.43 -14.50
CA ASP A 9 13.02 2.72 -14.70
C ASP A 9 12.84 1.20 -14.90
N LEU A 10 11.60 0.71 -15.01
CA LEU A 10 11.29 -0.70 -15.19
C LEU A 10 10.76 -1.02 -16.59
N PRO A 11 10.93 -2.26 -17.08
CA PRO A 11 10.38 -2.70 -18.37
C PRO A 11 8.87 -2.48 -18.47
N LYS A 12 8.37 -2.15 -19.66
CA LYS A 12 6.94 -1.93 -19.93
C LYS A 12 6.07 -3.13 -19.53
N THR A 13 6.58 -4.35 -19.68
CA THR A 13 5.92 -5.59 -19.23
C THR A 13 5.71 -5.63 -17.72
N THR A 14 6.68 -5.16 -16.95
CA THR A 14 6.57 -5.07 -15.48
C THR A 14 5.54 -4.00 -15.09
N ASN A 15 5.56 -2.84 -15.73
CA ASN A 15 4.52 -1.82 -15.52
C ASN A 15 3.12 -2.31 -15.90
N PHE A 16 2.99 -3.12 -16.95
CA PHE A 16 1.71 -3.75 -17.33
C PHE A 16 1.19 -4.69 -16.23
N LEU A 17 2.05 -5.55 -15.67
CA LEU A 17 1.68 -6.40 -14.52
C LEU A 17 1.28 -5.59 -13.29
N ILE A 18 1.95 -4.47 -13.04
CA ILE A 18 1.64 -3.58 -11.92
C ILE A 18 0.29 -2.89 -12.10
N ARG A 19 -0.09 -2.53 -13.34
CA ARG A 19 -1.44 -2.05 -13.64
C ARG A 19 -2.50 -3.12 -13.33
N ILE A 20 -2.26 -4.38 -13.73
CA ILE A 20 -3.15 -5.49 -13.37
C ILE A 20 -3.26 -5.63 -11.85
N PHE A 21 -2.14 -5.57 -11.13
CA PHE A 21 -2.14 -5.59 -9.66
C PHE A 21 -2.99 -4.47 -9.07
N TYR A 22 -2.88 -3.24 -9.57
CA TYR A 22 -3.71 -2.13 -9.08
C TYR A 22 -5.19 -2.25 -9.45
N LEU A 23 -5.53 -2.87 -10.59
CA LEU A 23 -6.93 -3.20 -10.92
C LEU A 23 -7.50 -4.22 -9.92
N LEU A 24 -6.72 -5.24 -9.55
CA LEU A 24 -7.11 -6.20 -8.51
C LEU A 24 -7.28 -5.52 -7.15
N MET A 25 -6.33 -4.67 -6.76
CA MET A 25 -6.42 -3.89 -5.53
C MET A 25 -7.61 -2.93 -5.53
N PHE A 26 -7.99 -2.39 -6.69
CA PHE A 26 -9.20 -1.57 -6.81
C PHE A 26 -10.48 -2.40 -6.62
N GLY A 27 -10.52 -3.64 -7.12
CA GLY A 27 -11.60 -4.57 -6.81
C GLY A 27 -11.72 -4.83 -5.30
N ILE A 28 -10.59 -5.06 -4.63
CA ILE A 28 -10.53 -5.21 -3.16
C ILE A 28 -11.02 -3.93 -2.47
N TYR A 29 -10.58 -2.75 -2.91
CA TYR A 29 -11.06 -1.47 -2.39
C TYR A 29 -12.59 -1.34 -2.46
N ILE A 30 -13.21 -1.72 -3.59
CA ILE A 30 -14.67 -1.68 -3.73
C ILE A 30 -15.31 -2.59 -2.68
N VAL A 31 -14.82 -3.82 -2.57
CA VAL A 31 -15.36 -4.81 -1.62
C VAL A 31 -15.19 -4.35 -0.17
N THR A 32 -13.99 -3.98 0.26
CA THR A 32 -13.73 -3.62 1.67
C THR A 32 -14.41 -2.32 2.08
N ARG A 33 -14.53 -1.36 1.16
CA ARG A 33 -15.13 -0.05 1.44
C ARG A 33 -16.65 -0.08 1.35
N TYR A 34 -17.21 -0.64 0.28
CA TYR A 34 -18.65 -0.54 0.03
C TYR A 34 -19.46 -1.73 0.53
N ILE A 35 -18.86 -2.93 0.56
CA ILE A 35 -19.54 -4.13 1.06
C ILE A 35 -19.30 -4.26 2.56
N PHE A 36 -18.05 -4.33 3.00
CA PHE A 36 -17.72 -4.54 4.40
C PHE A 36 -17.72 -3.26 5.24
N ARG A 37 -17.61 -2.08 4.62
CA ARG A 37 -17.49 -0.76 5.29
C ARG A 37 -16.45 -0.75 6.43
N ALA A 38 -15.46 -1.63 6.32
CA ALA A 38 -14.53 -1.92 7.40
C ALA A 38 -13.16 -1.34 7.12
N SER A 39 -12.72 -1.29 5.85
CA SER A 39 -11.39 -0.82 5.50
C SER A 39 -11.35 -0.20 4.10
N SER A 40 -10.19 0.33 3.73
CA SER A 40 -9.91 0.86 2.40
C SER A 40 -8.51 0.46 1.95
N VAL A 41 -8.18 0.75 0.70
CA VAL A 41 -6.83 0.58 0.16
C VAL A 41 -6.17 1.95 0.14
N LEU A 42 -5.02 2.04 0.80
CA LEU A 42 -4.16 3.21 0.81
C LEU A 42 -2.76 2.75 0.42
N GLN A 43 -2.14 3.43 -0.52
CA GLN A 43 -0.76 3.20 -0.92
C GLN A 43 0.14 4.13 -0.09
N GLY A 44 0.92 3.59 0.85
CA GLY A 44 1.77 4.40 1.72
C GLY A 44 2.71 5.36 0.97
N GLY A 45 3.28 4.90 -0.15
CA GLY A 45 4.17 5.72 -1.01
C GLY A 45 3.46 6.78 -1.88
N ASN A 46 2.13 6.84 -1.87
CA ASN A 46 1.34 7.79 -2.64
C ASN A 46 -0.01 8.04 -1.96
N ALA A 47 0.01 8.87 -0.92
CA ALA A 47 -1.19 9.24 -0.19
C ALA A 47 -1.15 10.69 0.30
N VAL A 48 -2.31 11.32 0.37
CA VAL A 48 -2.54 12.61 1.02
C VAL A 48 -3.57 12.41 2.12
N ILE A 49 -3.18 12.74 3.35
CA ILE A 49 -3.96 12.53 4.56
C ILE A 49 -4.10 13.87 5.27
N ARG A 50 -5.31 14.20 5.72
CA ARG A 50 -5.52 15.42 6.52
C ARG A 50 -4.82 15.26 7.86
N ARG A 51 -4.02 16.27 8.25
CA ARG A 51 -3.35 16.30 9.56
C ARG A 51 -4.31 16.04 10.72
N SER A 52 -5.44 16.75 10.74
CA SER A 52 -6.45 16.59 11.79
C SER A 52 -7.05 15.18 11.87
N ALA A 53 -7.16 14.47 10.74
CA ALA A 53 -7.62 13.09 10.72
C ALA A 53 -6.55 12.14 11.29
N LEU A 54 -5.27 12.36 10.95
CA LEU A 54 -4.15 11.58 11.47
C LEU A 54 -4.00 11.77 13.00
N GLU A 55 -4.09 13.01 13.48
CA GLU A 55 -4.08 13.32 14.91
C GLU A 55 -5.26 12.66 15.64
N LYS A 56 -6.47 12.71 15.04
CA LYS A 56 -7.68 12.12 15.62
C LYS A 56 -7.60 10.60 15.82
N ILE A 57 -6.86 9.88 14.96
CA ILE A 57 -6.66 8.44 15.10
C ILE A 57 -5.40 8.07 15.91
N GLY A 58 -4.68 9.05 16.47
CA GLY A 58 -3.47 8.83 17.26
C GLY A 58 -2.21 8.57 16.45
N GLY A 59 -2.17 8.95 15.17
CA GLY A 59 -0.99 8.77 14.31
C GLY A 59 -0.82 7.35 13.76
N TYR A 60 0.40 6.99 13.41
CA TYR A 60 0.75 5.65 12.90
C TYR A 60 0.82 4.63 14.04
N ASN A 61 0.41 3.39 13.77
CA ASN A 61 0.60 2.29 14.69
C ASN A 61 2.06 1.79 14.58
N VAL A 62 2.82 1.90 15.67
CA VAL A 62 4.25 1.58 15.72
C VAL A 62 4.56 0.08 15.77
N ASP A 63 3.54 -0.76 15.93
CA ASP A 63 3.64 -2.22 15.82
C ASP A 63 3.93 -2.63 14.37
N PHE A 64 3.44 -1.86 13.40
CA PHE A 64 3.72 -2.06 11.99
C PHE A 64 5.05 -1.39 11.61
N LYS A 65 6.08 -2.20 11.35
CA LYS A 65 7.39 -1.68 10.94
C LYS A 65 7.46 -1.24 9.48
N PHE A 66 6.72 -1.92 8.60
CA PHE A 66 6.76 -1.60 7.17
C PHE A 66 5.57 -2.13 6.36
N TYR A 67 5.25 -3.43 6.45
CA TYR A 67 4.15 -3.98 5.65
C TYR A 67 2.84 -3.95 6.44
N GLY A 68 1.77 -3.45 5.82
CA GLY A 68 0.43 -3.36 6.42
C GLY A 68 0.20 -2.10 7.24
N ASP A 69 1.20 -1.22 7.39
CA ASP A 69 1.06 0.07 8.08
C ASP A 69 0.00 0.96 7.41
N ASP A 70 0.03 1.00 6.07
CA ASP A 70 -0.94 1.72 5.25
C ASP A 70 -2.35 1.13 5.34
N THR A 71 -2.45 -0.18 5.54
CA THR A 71 -3.70 -0.91 5.67
C THR A 71 -4.35 -0.64 7.04
N ASP A 72 -3.57 -0.72 8.12
CA ASP A 72 -4.01 -0.31 9.46
C ASP A 72 -4.45 1.15 9.47
N LEU A 73 -3.66 2.02 8.84
CA LEU A 73 -3.98 3.43 8.73
C LEU A 73 -5.28 3.66 7.96
N ALA A 74 -5.48 2.99 6.82
CA ALA A 74 -6.71 3.04 6.04
C ALA A 74 -7.92 2.55 6.84
N HIS A 75 -7.77 1.45 7.58
CA HIS A 75 -8.80 0.89 8.44
C HIS A 75 -9.24 1.87 9.54
N ARG A 76 -8.28 2.49 10.24
CA ARG A 76 -8.57 3.47 11.30
C ARG A 76 -9.14 4.77 10.75
N LEU A 77 -8.63 5.27 9.62
CA LEU A 77 -9.17 6.46 8.96
C LEU A 77 -10.60 6.24 8.45
N ALA A 78 -10.92 5.05 7.95
CA ALA A 78 -12.26 4.73 7.45
C ALA A 78 -13.36 4.83 8.54
N LYS A 79 -12.98 4.68 9.82
CA LYS A 79 -13.91 4.84 10.96
C LYS A 79 -14.31 6.29 11.22
N ILE A 80 -13.50 7.26 10.78
CA ILE A 80 -13.72 8.69 11.04
C ILE A 80 -14.02 9.50 9.78
N GLY A 81 -13.98 8.89 8.59
CA GLY A 81 -14.23 9.58 7.33
C GLY A 81 -13.89 8.75 6.09
N GLU A 82 -13.78 9.43 4.96
CA GLU A 82 -13.58 8.77 3.67
C GLU A 82 -12.10 8.54 3.32
N VAL A 83 -11.75 7.29 3.01
CA VAL A 83 -10.46 6.93 2.41
C VAL A 83 -10.68 6.53 0.94
N LYS A 84 -10.36 7.42 0.00
CA LYS A 84 -10.57 7.20 -1.45
C LYS A 84 -9.28 6.75 -2.13
N PHE A 85 -9.41 5.73 -2.98
CA PHE A 85 -8.42 5.34 -3.96
C PHE A 85 -8.87 5.82 -5.34
N SER A 86 -7.99 6.51 -6.09
CA SER A 86 -8.25 6.97 -7.46
C SER A 86 -7.07 6.69 -8.37
N PHE A 87 -7.36 6.27 -9.60
CA PHE A 87 -6.35 6.12 -10.65
C PHE A 87 -5.81 7.46 -11.16
N ASP A 88 -6.55 8.55 -10.97
CA ASP A 88 -6.11 9.90 -11.34
C ASP A 88 -4.97 10.40 -10.44
N MET A 89 -4.86 9.86 -9.23
CA MET A 89 -3.76 10.14 -8.31
C MET A 89 -2.58 9.20 -8.58
N GLN A 90 -2.11 9.10 -9.82
CA GLN A 90 -0.93 8.29 -10.14
C GLN A 90 0.37 9.02 -9.75
N ALA A 91 1.30 8.30 -9.13
CA ALA A 91 2.64 8.81 -8.86
C ALA A 91 3.73 8.02 -9.59
N HIS A 92 4.69 8.72 -10.19
CA HIS A 92 5.86 8.13 -10.82
C HIS A 92 6.99 7.94 -9.80
N THR A 93 7.57 6.75 -9.74
CA THR A 93 8.61 6.41 -8.76
C THR A 93 9.65 5.43 -9.33
N SER A 94 10.79 5.28 -8.65
CA SER A 94 11.82 4.30 -9.02
C SER A 94 11.40 2.88 -8.60
N GLY A 95 11.70 1.90 -9.44
CA GLY A 95 11.46 0.47 -9.24
C GLY A 95 12.46 -0.22 -8.33
N ARG A 96 13.42 0.52 -7.77
CA ARG A 96 14.52 0.01 -6.94
C ARG A 96 14.12 -1.12 -5.98
N ARG A 97 13.10 -0.92 -5.13
CA ARG A 97 12.65 -1.95 -4.16
C ARG A 97 12.10 -3.18 -4.87
N LEU A 98 11.31 -2.97 -5.92
CA LEU A 98 10.72 -4.05 -6.71
C LEU A 98 11.81 -4.91 -7.38
N THR A 99 12.91 -4.28 -7.81
CA THR A 99 14.08 -4.97 -8.37
C THR A 99 14.83 -5.78 -7.32
N VAL A 100 15.09 -5.21 -6.14
CA VAL A 100 15.83 -5.89 -5.07
C VAL A 100 15.02 -7.02 -4.43
N GLU A 101 13.73 -6.80 -4.16
CA GLU A 101 12.88 -7.81 -3.51
C GLU A 101 12.30 -8.84 -4.50
N GLY A 102 12.21 -8.47 -5.78
CA GLY A 102 11.51 -9.24 -6.79
C GLY A 102 10.01 -8.95 -6.77
N LYS A 103 9.46 -8.64 -7.95
CA LYS A 103 8.06 -8.21 -8.14
C LYS A 103 7.01 -9.15 -7.56
N TYR A 104 7.16 -10.46 -7.74
CA TYR A 104 6.18 -11.44 -7.26
C TYR A 104 6.21 -11.59 -5.74
N LYS A 105 7.41 -11.63 -5.15
CA LYS A 105 7.60 -11.72 -3.70
C LYS A 105 7.09 -10.46 -3.01
N MET A 106 7.36 -9.30 -3.59
CA MET A 106 6.86 -8.04 -3.06
C MET A 106 5.32 -7.98 -3.15
N ALA A 107 4.75 -8.31 -4.32
CA ALA A 107 3.30 -8.32 -4.52
C ALA A 107 2.57 -9.27 -3.55
N SER A 108 3.05 -10.51 -3.39
CA SER A 108 2.44 -11.46 -2.45
C SER A 108 2.56 -11.00 -1.00
N ARG A 109 3.70 -10.41 -0.62
CA ARG A 109 3.91 -9.88 0.73
C ARG A 109 2.96 -8.72 1.05
N TYR A 110 2.79 -7.77 0.14
CA TYR A 110 1.80 -6.70 0.33
C TYR A 110 0.38 -7.25 0.40
N PHE A 111 0.01 -8.18 -0.48
CA PHE A 111 -1.33 -8.78 -0.49
C PHE A 111 -1.64 -9.56 0.80
N ILE A 112 -0.71 -10.39 1.29
CA ILE A 112 -0.91 -11.16 2.52
C ILE A 112 -0.99 -10.22 3.73
N ASN A 113 -0.08 -9.23 3.83
CA ASN A 113 -0.14 -8.27 4.93
C ASN A 113 -1.43 -7.45 4.90
N TYR A 114 -1.94 -7.09 3.72
CA TYR A 114 -3.22 -6.42 3.60
C TYR A 114 -4.35 -7.26 4.23
N LEU A 115 -4.51 -8.51 3.78
CA LEU A 115 -5.56 -9.40 4.29
C LEU A 115 -5.41 -9.66 5.80
N TRP A 116 -4.19 -9.95 6.24
CA TRP A 116 -3.90 -10.23 7.64
C TRP A 116 -4.17 -9.02 8.54
N THR A 117 -3.81 -7.81 8.08
CA THR A 117 -4.07 -6.57 8.82
C THR A 117 -5.57 -6.29 8.89
N VAL A 118 -6.32 -6.48 7.81
CA VAL A 118 -7.78 -6.29 7.81
C VAL A 118 -8.48 -7.27 8.75
N LEU A 119 -8.04 -8.54 8.80
CA LEU A 119 -8.69 -9.59 9.59
C LEU A 119 -8.26 -9.60 11.06
N PHE A 120 -6.98 -9.34 11.34
CA PHE A 120 -6.40 -9.52 12.68
C PHE A 120 -5.85 -8.24 13.31
N GLY A 121 -5.75 -7.14 12.57
CA GLY A 121 -5.27 -5.85 13.08
C GLY A 121 -3.80 -5.84 13.52
N LYS A 122 -2.98 -6.78 13.05
CA LYS A 122 -1.56 -6.94 13.42
C LYS A 122 -0.70 -7.21 12.20
N PRO A 123 0.63 -6.96 12.23
CA PRO A 123 1.50 -7.26 11.10
C PRO A 123 1.61 -8.78 10.88
N PHE A 124 1.67 -9.21 9.62
CA PHE A 124 2.08 -10.58 9.27
C PHE A 124 3.60 -10.66 9.09
N THR A 125 4.18 -9.63 8.49
CA THR A 125 5.62 -9.52 8.26
C THR A 125 6.21 -8.45 9.18
N GLU A 126 6.97 -8.89 10.17
CA GLU A 126 7.56 -8.02 11.19
C GLU A 126 8.86 -7.34 10.74
N HIS A 127 9.58 -7.97 9.79
CA HIS A 127 10.86 -7.49 9.30
C HIS A 127 10.79 -7.03 7.86
N SER A 128 11.44 -5.91 7.56
CA SER A 128 11.64 -5.42 6.20
C SER A 128 13.12 -5.27 5.90
N ILE A 129 13.46 -5.38 4.62
CA ILE A 129 14.81 -5.09 4.16
C ILE A 129 14.94 -3.59 3.86
N ASP A 130 16.05 -3.01 4.30
CA ASP A 130 16.40 -1.65 3.92
C ASP A 130 17.15 -1.65 2.58
N VAL A 131 16.45 -1.25 1.52
CA VAL A 131 16.98 -1.22 0.15
C VAL A 131 17.68 0.09 -0.20
N ARG A 132 17.84 1.02 0.74
CA ARG A 132 18.52 2.30 0.49
C ARG A 132 20.02 2.12 0.22
N HIS A 133 20.63 1.13 0.87
CA HIS A 133 22.07 0.87 0.81
C HIS A 133 22.46 -0.30 -0.12
N ASN A 134 21.52 -1.17 -0.48
CA ASN A 134 21.78 -2.37 -1.32
C ASN A 134 21.33 -2.15 -2.77
N GLN A 135 22.02 -1.30 -3.53
CA GLN A 135 21.79 -1.21 -4.97
C GLN A 135 22.63 -2.28 -5.71
N PRO A 136 22.03 -3.13 -6.55
CA PRO A 136 22.80 -3.87 -7.54
C PRO A 136 23.48 -2.87 -8.48
N SER A 137 24.75 -3.10 -8.83
CA SER A 137 25.43 -2.29 -9.85
C SER A 137 24.61 -2.33 -11.14
N LYS A 138 24.40 -1.17 -11.75
CA LYS A 138 23.72 -1.05 -13.05
C LYS A 138 24.43 -1.86 -14.13
#